data_AF-A0A2V9JJF0-F1
#
_entry.id   AF-A0A2V9JJF0-F1
#
_cell.length_a   1.000
_cell.length_b   1.000
_cell.length_c   1.000
_cell.angle_alpha   90.00
_cell.angle_beta   90.00
_cell.angle_gamma   90.00
#
_symmetry.space_group_name_H-M   'P 1'
#
loop_
_entity.id
_entity.type
_entity.pdbx_description
1 polymer ?
#
loop_
_entity_poly.entity_id
_entity_poly.type
_entity_poly.pdbx_seq_one_letter_code
_entity_poly.pdbx_strand_id
1 'polypeptide(L)'
;MRTTLAPILVRLGGPAGRPPRPAQILDLKVCDPAMGSGAFLVEACRQLGDALVAAWHAHGEVPAIPPDEREDIFAMRLVAQRCLYGVDRNPVAVDLAKVSLWLATLARDHALTFVDHALRHGDSLVGLSRKQIEAFHWDPVAPRFQAGFETMRVREHMAKVAELRRRIREADESVSDWELRDLWDKAQFELGKVRLFGDLVLAAFFEGEKPKEREGKRAEYASAVVSGEADRYHEWLEEWRNGEQPLAPFHWEIEFPEVFARENPGFDAIAGNPPFLGGTQISEQYGMSYFQWLTMSFHECRHHCDLVAYFFRRSFTNLRDAGCLGFIATNTISQGDTREGGLRVLINEGGEIYHATRRLKWPGLAAVVVSVLHLSKNHRVQNKLLDGLPVPEISAYLVNGSVSESPARLSSNPYFSLGSKIYGQGFLFADDDPDCTSVVERERLLAAHPDWKGRIPPYIGGEEINSDPLHRPRRFVISLSDVSDEGDLNRWPELKSIVEQRVKPERLR
;
A
#
# COMPACT_ATOMS: atom_id res chain seq x y z
N MET A 1 -15.63 2.77 -1.50
CA MET A 1 -15.98 2.50 -2.90
C MET A 1 -16.87 3.57 -3.53
N ARG A 2 -18.06 3.84 -2.99
CA ARG A 2 -19.04 4.81 -3.55
C ARG A 2 -18.43 6.17 -3.91
N THR A 3 -17.73 6.77 -2.95
CA THR A 3 -17.09 8.07 -3.17
C THR A 3 -16.00 8.02 -4.25
N THR A 4 -15.28 6.90 -4.38
CA THR A 4 -14.25 6.71 -5.41
C THR A 4 -14.84 6.63 -6.83
N LEU A 5 -15.96 5.92 -7.00
CA LEU A 5 -16.59 5.72 -8.31
C LEU A 5 -17.43 6.91 -8.76
N ALA A 6 -17.99 7.68 -7.83
CA ALA A 6 -18.95 8.74 -8.14
C ALA A 6 -18.44 9.78 -9.17
N PRO A 7 -17.22 10.36 -9.06
CA PRO A 7 -16.73 11.31 -10.05
C PRO A 7 -16.60 10.71 -11.46
N ILE A 8 -16.27 9.42 -11.55
CA ILE A 8 -16.10 8.71 -12.82
C ILE A 8 -17.46 8.51 -13.49
N LEU A 9 -18.45 8.01 -12.76
CA LEU A 9 -19.79 7.78 -13.28
C LEU A 9 -20.48 9.09 -13.69
N VAL A 10 -20.34 10.14 -12.88
CA VAL A 10 -20.85 11.48 -13.22
C VAL A 10 -20.24 11.99 -14.52
N ARG A 11 -18.93 11.84 -14.70
CA ARG A 11 -18.24 12.28 -15.91
C ARG A 11 -18.69 11.48 -17.14
N LEU A 12 -18.84 10.16 -17.02
CA LEU A 12 -19.31 9.32 -18.12
C LEU A 12 -20.76 9.61 -18.53
N GLY A 13 -21.60 10.08 -17.60
CA GLY A 13 -22.97 10.51 -17.87
C GLY A 13 -23.09 11.82 -18.69
N GLY A 14 -21.99 12.55 -18.84
CA GLY A 14 -21.91 13.78 -19.61
C GLY A 14 -22.69 14.96 -19.01
N PRO A 15 -22.71 16.12 -19.69
CA PRO A 15 -23.31 17.36 -19.16
C PRO A 15 -24.81 17.27 -18.88
N ALA A 16 -25.51 16.36 -19.58
CA ALA A 16 -26.94 16.15 -19.42
C ALA A 16 -27.29 15.29 -18.18
N GLY A 17 -26.29 14.74 -17.48
CA GLY A 17 -26.50 13.91 -16.29
C GLY A 17 -27.25 12.60 -16.57
N ARG A 18 -27.20 12.09 -17.81
CA ARG A 18 -27.79 10.78 -18.13
C ARG A 18 -26.93 9.67 -17.53
N PRO A 19 -27.48 8.48 -17.24
CA PRO A 19 -26.66 7.32 -16.93
C PRO A 19 -25.63 7.07 -18.04
N PRO A 20 -24.39 6.65 -17.70
CA PRO A 20 -23.42 6.20 -18.69
C PRO A 20 -24.00 5.11 -19.60
N ARG A 21 -23.47 4.93 -20.81
CA ARG A 21 -23.86 3.79 -21.64
C ARG A 21 -23.37 2.48 -21.01
N PRO A 22 -24.10 1.35 -21.17
CA PRO A 22 -23.67 0.04 -20.68
C PRO A 22 -22.24 -0.33 -21.06
N ALA A 23 -21.85 -0.09 -22.33
CA ALA A 23 -20.49 -0.35 -22.81
C ALA A 23 -19.42 0.48 -22.09
N GLN A 24 -19.73 1.71 -21.68
CA GLN A 24 -18.78 2.56 -20.93
C GLN A 24 -18.58 2.04 -19.51
N ILE A 25 -19.63 1.51 -18.87
CA ILE A 25 -19.54 0.90 -17.54
C ILE A 25 -18.73 -0.40 -17.62
N LEU A 26 -19.02 -1.26 -18.60
CA LEU A 26 -18.32 -2.52 -18.80
C LEU A 26 -16.85 -2.35 -19.25
N ASP A 27 -16.45 -1.15 -19.66
CA ASP A 27 -15.04 -0.82 -19.94
C ASP A 27 -14.29 -0.21 -18.74
N LEU A 28 -14.95 0.06 -17.61
CA LEU A 28 -14.26 0.51 -16.41
C LEU A 28 -13.29 -0.56 -15.89
N LYS A 29 -12.12 -0.13 -15.42
CA LYS A 29 -11.11 -0.98 -14.77
C LYS A 29 -10.96 -0.54 -13.31
N VAL A 30 -11.46 -1.34 -12.37
CA VAL A 30 -11.48 -1.06 -10.93
C VAL A 30 -10.60 -2.05 -10.19
N CYS A 31 -9.64 -1.55 -9.42
CA CYS A 31 -8.66 -2.39 -8.72
C CYS A 31 -8.67 -2.21 -7.21
N ASP A 32 -8.47 -3.31 -6.48
CA ASP A 32 -7.98 -3.31 -5.10
C ASP A 32 -6.59 -3.97 -5.04
N PRO A 33 -5.49 -3.23 -4.76
CA PRO A 33 -4.13 -3.75 -4.80
C PRO A 33 -3.70 -4.45 -3.51
N ALA A 34 -4.57 -4.53 -2.51
CA ALA A 34 -4.36 -5.29 -1.28
C ALA A 34 -5.72 -5.86 -0.85
N MET A 35 -6.31 -6.67 -1.73
CA MET A 35 -7.74 -6.95 -1.70
C MET A 35 -8.23 -7.73 -0.48
N GLY A 36 -7.35 -8.45 0.20
CA GLY A 36 -7.72 -9.35 1.27
C GLY A 36 -8.80 -10.32 0.80
N SER A 37 -9.92 -10.39 1.52
CA SER A 37 -11.09 -11.20 1.15
C SER A 37 -11.93 -10.63 -0.01
N GLY A 38 -11.51 -9.55 -0.66
CA GLY A 38 -12.22 -8.96 -1.79
C GLY A 38 -13.43 -8.09 -1.43
N ALA A 39 -13.57 -7.65 -0.16
CA ALA A 39 -14.73 -6.89 0.30
C ALA A 39 -15.00 -5.60 -0.51
N PHE A 40 -13.93 -4.86 -0.86
CA PHE A 40 -14.06 -3.68 -1.72
C PHE A 40 -14.46 -4.04 -3.16
N LEU A 41 -13.95 -5.15 -3.69
CA LEU A 41 -14.31 -5.64 -5.02
C LEU A 41 -15.78 -6.09 -5.08
N VAL A 42 -16.27 -6.78 -4.05
CA VAL A 42 -17.69 -7.14 -3.92
C VAL A 42 -18.56 -5.88 -3.89
N GLU A 43 -18.15 -4.85 -3.15
CA GLU A 43 -18.89 -3.58 -3.11
C GLU A 43 -18.82 -2.82 -4.44
N ALA A 44 -17.67 -2.84 -5.13
CA ALA A 44 -17.56 -2.29 -6.48
C ALA A 44 -18.47 -3.03 -7.47
N CYS A 45 -18.54 -4.37 -7.35
CA CYS A 45 -19.38 -5.23 -8.15
C CYS A 45 -20.85 -4.82 -8.05
N ARG A 46 -21.36 -4.68 -6.81
CA ARG A 46 -22.74 -4.25 -6.56
C ARG A 46 -23.04 -2.88 -7.15
N GLN A 47 -22.20 -1.90 -6.87
CA GLN A 47 -22.45 -0.52 -7.31
C GLN A 47 -22.38 -0.35 -8.83
N LEU A 48 -21.44 -1.02 -9.49
CA LEU A 48 -21.36 -1.00 -10.94
C LEU A 48 -22.47 -1.85 -11.57
N GLY A 49 -22.90 -2.93 -10.92
CA GLY A 49 -24.07 -3.72 -11.32
C GLY A 49 -25.35 -2.87 -11.32
N ASP A 50 -25.62 -2.15 -10.22
CA ASP A 50 -26.74 -1.22 -10.12
C ASP A 50 -26.67 -0.13 -11.20
N ALA A 51 -25.47 0.43 -11.44
CA ALA A 51 -25.26 1.44 -12.48
C ALA A 51 -25.48 0.87 -13.89
N LEU A 52 -25.11 -0.39 -14.13
CA LEU A 52 -25.27 -1.08 -15.41
C LEU A 52 -26.74 -1.37 -15.71
N VAL A 53 -27.49 -1.85 -14.71
CA VAL A 53 -28.95 -2.02 -14.81
C VAL A 53 -29.63 -0.68 -15.15
N ALA A 54 -29.29 0.37 -14.41
CA ALA A 54 -29.83 1.71 -14.68
C ALA A 54 -29.47 2.19 -16.11
N ALA A 55 -28.28 1.86 -16.60
CA ALA A 55 -27.84 2.17 -17.96
C ALA A 55 -28.64 1.41 -19.02
N TRP A 56 -28.90 0.11 -18.83
CA TRP A 56 -29.70 -0.69 -19.77
C TRP A 56 -31.09 -0.10 -19.98
N HIS A 57 -31.78 0.24 -18.89
CA HIS A 57 -33.11 0.84 -18.95
C HIS A 57 -33.10 2.25 -19.54
N ALA A 58 -32.10 3.07 -19.21
CA ALA A 58 -31.99 4.43 -19.71
C ALA A 58 -31.69 4.53 -21.21
N HIS A 59 -31.00 3.52 -21.77
CA HIS A 59 -30.61 3.50 -23.19
C HIS A 59 -31.39 2.48 -24.03
N GLY A 60 -32.25 1.65 -23.43
CA GLY A 60 -33.00 0.60 -24.14
C GLY A 60 -32.10 -0.54 -24.63
N GLU A 61 -31.01 -0.81 -23.91
CA GLU A 61 -29.95 -1.77 -24.28
C GLU A 61 -29.96 -3.00 -23.34
N VAL A 62 -31.13 -3.41 -22.86
CA VAL A 62 -31.28 -4.59 -21.99
C VAL A 62 -30.85 -5.86 -22.77
N PRO A 63 -29.87 -6.64 -22.27
CA PRO A 63 -29.40 -7.85 -22.94
C PRO A 63 -30.44 -8.98 -22.83
N ALA A 64 -30.23 -10.06 -23.59
CA ALA A 64 -31.00 -11.29 -23.40
C ALA A 64 -30.54 -11.97 -22.11
N ILE A 65 -31.35 -11.85 -21.05
CA ILE A 65 -31.05 -12.42 -19.73
C ILE A 65 -31.67 -13.81 -19.63
N PRO A 66 -30.93 -14.83 -19.13
CA PRO A 66 -31.47 -16.15 -18.88
C PRO A 66 -32.74 -16.12 -18.00
N PRO A 67 -33.80 -16.89 -18.31
CA PRO A 67 -35.06 -16.83 -17.57
C PRO A 67 -34.96 -17.19 -16.08
N ASP A 68 -33.92 -17.93 -15.70
CA ASP A 68 -33.60 -18.38 -14.35
C ASP A 68 -32.75 -17.37 -13.56
N GLU A 69 -32.31 -16.28 -14.19
CA GLU A 69 -31.43 -15.29 -13.58
C GLU A 69 -32.10 -13.93 -13.39
N ARG A 70 -31.77 -13.27 -12.29
CA ARG A 70 -32.22 -11.89 -12.07
C ARG A 70 -31.30 -10.89 -12.76
N GLU A 71 -31.88 -9.80 -13.22
CA GLU A 71 -31.17 -8.73 -13.93
C GLU A 71 -29.99 -8.14 -13.13
N ASP A 72 -30.15 -7.95 -11.82
CA ASP A 72 -29.09 -7.44 -10.94
C ASP A 72 -27.90 -8.40 -10.84
N ILE A 73 -28.18 -9.70 -10.76
CA ILE A 73 -27.17 -10.75 -10.68
C ILE A 73 -26.41 -10.88 -12.00
N PHE A 74 -27.14 -10.86 -13.13
CA PHE A 74 -26.54 -10.89 -14.47
C PHE A 74 -25.60 -9.69 -14.68
N ALA A 75 -26.02 -8.48 -14.27
CA ALA A 75 -25.19 -7.28 -14.32
C ALA A 75 -23.91 -7.42 -13.48
N MET A 76 -24.04 -7.91 -12.24
CA MET A 76 -22.91 -8.12 -11.35
C MET A 76 -21.92 -9.15 -11.93
N ARG A 77 -22.39 -10.23 -12.58
CA ARG A 77 -21.53 -11.22 -13.25
C ARG A 77 -20.69 -10.58 -14.36
N LEU A 78 -21.32 -9.79 -15.24
CA LEU A 78 -20.62 -9.08 -16.31
C LEU A 78 -19.58 -8.10 -15.76
N VAL A 79 -19.91 -7.38 -14.69
CA VAL A 79 -18.99 -6.46 -14.00
C VAL A 79 -17.82 -7.23 -13.38
N ALA A 80 -18.07 -8.34 -12.69
CA ALA A 80 -17.01 -9.15 -12.08
C ALA A 80 -16.02 -9.68 -13.13
N GLN A 81 -16.50 -10.11 -14.29
CA GLN A 81 -15.65 -10.65 -15.37
C GLN A 81 -14.84 -9.57 -16.10
N ARG A 82 -15.42 -8.38 -16.30
CA ARG A 82 -14.86 -7.36 -17.22
C ARG A 82 -14.22 -6.15 -16.54
N CYS A 83 -14.63 -5.84 -15.31
CA CYS A 83 -14.30 -4.57 -14.67
C CYS A 83 -13.39 -4.69 -13.45
N LEU A 84 -13.45 -5.78 -12.71
CA LEU A 84 -12.79 -5.89 -11.41
C LEU A 84 -11.41 -6.52 -11.53
N TYR A 85 -10.48 -6.02 -10.71
CA TYR A 85 -9.09 -6.47 -10.65
C TYR A 85 -8.63 -6.47 -9.20
N GLY A 86 -7.82 -7.44 -8.81
CA GLY A 86 -7.35 -7.53 -7.44
C GLY A 86 -5.97 -8.15 -7.35
N VAL A 87 -5.16 -7.64 -6.43
CA VAL A 87 -3.86 -8.22 -6.11
C VAL A 87 -3.75 -8.39 -4.60
N ASP A 88 -3.24 -9.54 -4.17
CA ASP A 88 -2.88 -9.77 -2.78
C ASP A 88 -1.59 -10.59 -2.67
N ARG A 89 -0.79 -10.29 -1.65
CA ARG A 89 0.44 -11.03 -1.36
C ARG A 89 0.17 -12.39 -0.72
N ASN A 90 -0.98 -12.58 -0.09
CA ASN A 90 -1.37 -13.87 0.48
C ASN A 90 -2.22 -14.66 -0.53
N PRO A 91 -1.75 -15.81 -1.04
CA PRO A 91 -2.52 -16.62 -1.99
C PRO A 91 -3.86 -17.09 -1.42
N VAL A 92 -3.97 -17.33 -0.11
CA VAL A 92 -5.23 -17.70 0.54
C VAL A 92 -6.25 -16.56 0.50
N ALA A 93 -5.78 -15.30 0.60
CA ALA A 93 -6.65 -14.14 0.47
C ALA A 93 -7.20 -14.01 -0.95
N VAL A 94 -6.37 -14.29 -1.97
CA VAL A 94 -6.78 -14.34 -3.37
C VAL A 94 -7.91 -15.35 -3.56
N ASP A 95 -7.77 -16.58 -3.03
CA ASP A 95 -8.82 -17.60 -3.14
C ASP A 95 -10.10 -17.21 -2.39
N LEU A 96 -9.98 -16.61 -1.21
CA LEU A 96 -11.12 -16.09 -0.46
C LEU A 96 -11.85 -14.97 -1.23
N ALA A 97 -11.11 -14.10 -1.93
CA ALA A 97 -11.69 -13.05 -2.77
C ALA A 97 -12.45 -13.63 -3.97
N LYS A 98 -11.92 -14.68 -4.61
CA LYS A 98 -12.62 -15.40 -5.69
C LYS A 98 -13.95 -15.98 -5.21
N VAL A 99 -13.93 -16.68 -4.07
CA VAL A 99 -15.16 -17.25 -3.46
C VAL A 99 -16.13 -16.13 -3.05
N SER A 100 -15.64 -15.02 -2.51
CA SER A 100 -16.49 -13.89 -2.10
C SER A 100 -17.19 -13.22 -3.27
N LEU A 101 -16.50 -13.02 -4.40
CA LEU A 101 -17.12 -12.52 -5.63
C LEU A 101 -18.13 -13.52 -6.19
N TRP A 102 -17.79 -14.81 -6.22
CA TRP A 102 -18.72 -15.84 -6.68
C TRP A 102 -19.99 -15.92 -5.85
N LEU A 103 -19.88 -15.85 -4.52
CA LEU A 103 -21.05 -15.78 -3.63
C LEU A 103 -21.85 -14.50 -3.84
N ALA A 104 -21.21 -13.39 -4.18
CA ALA A 104 -21.89 -12.13 -4.47
C ALA A 104 -22.62 -12.17 -5.83
N THR A 105 -22.09 -12.89 -6.82
CA THR A 105 -22.71 -13.09 -8.14
C THR A 105 -23.63 -14.31 -8.20
N LEU A 106 -23.72 -15.10 -7.12
CA LEU A 106 -24.77 -16.05 -6.72
C LEU A 106 -25.50 -16.78 -7.87
N ALA A 107 -24.75 -17.27 -8.84
CA ALA A 107 -25.27 -18.07 -9.93
C ALA A 107 -25.41 -19.52 -9.42
N ARG A 108 -26.57 -19.85 -8.84
CA ARG A 108 -26.84 -21.14 -8.17
C ARG A 108 -26.56 -22.36 -9.04
N ASP A 109 -26.70 -22.21 -10.36
CA ASP A 109 -26.56 -23.28 -11.35
C ASP A 109 -25.44 -23.01 -12.37
N HIS A 110 -24.59 -22.00 -12.15
CA HIS A 110 -23.44 -21.72 -13.02
C HIS A 110 -22.13 -22.01 -12.30
N ALA A 111 -21.12 -22.38 -13.10
CA ALA A 111 -19.78 -22.56 -12.59
C ALA A 111 -19.22 -21.26 -12.00
N LEU A 112 -18.18 -21.39 -11.16
CA LEU A 112 -17.46 -20.26 -10.59
C LEU A 112 -17.12 -19.26 -11.71
N THR A 113 -17.59 -18.00 -11.58
CA THR A 113 -17.23 -16.94 -12.53
C THR A 113 -15.72 -16.94 -12.67
N PHE A 114 -15.23 -17.21 -13.88
CA PHE A 114 -13.80 -17.28 -14.13
C PHE A 114 -13.19 -15.88 -13.93
N VAL A 115 -12.52 -15.68 -12.80
CA VAL A 115 -11.87 -14.43 -12.41
C VAL A 115 -10.37 -14.59 -12.14
N ASP A 116 -9.78 -15.75 -12.50
CA ASP A 116 -8.34 -16.00 -12.34
C ASP A 116 -7.50 -15.01 -13.17
N HIS A 117 -8.06 -14.51 -14.26
CA HIS A 117 -7.42 -13.46 -15.05
C HIS A 117 -7.37 -12.13 -14.27
N ALA A 118 -8.34 -11.86 -13.41
CA ALA A 118 -8.53 -10.58 -12.72
C ALA A 118 -7.94 -10.53 -11.30
N LEU A 119 -8.04 -11.63 -10.54
CA LEU A 119 -7.58 -11.72 -9.16
C LEU A 119 -6.26 -12.49 -9.09
N ARG A 120 -5.17 -11.81 -8.70
CA ARG A 120 -3.81 -12.34 -8.83
C ARG A 120 -3.06 -12.34 -7.50
N HIS A 121 -2.23 -13.37 -7.34
CA HIS A 121 -1.23 -13.43 -6.27
C HIS A 121 0.01 -12.61 -6.66
N GLY A 122 0.45 -11.72 -5.77
CA GLY A 122 1.68 -10.95 -5.94
C GLY A 122 1.83 -9.81 -4.95
N ASP A 123 3.05 -9.28 -4.84
CA ASP A 123 3.37 -8.08 -4.08
C ASP A 123 3.16 -6.84 -4.96
N SER A 124 2.10 -6.10 -4.66
CA SER A 124 1.72 -4.88 -5.38
C SER A 124 2.79 -3.79 -5.41
N LEU A 125 3.74 -3.76 -4.46
CA LEU A 125 4.79 -2.75 -4.37
C LEU A 125 6.07 -3.15 -5.11
N VAL A 126 6.25 -4.44 -5.39
CA VAL A 126 7.44 -5.00 -6.04
C VAL A 126 7.12 -5.44 -7.46
N GLY A 127 7.72 -4.76 -8.43
CA GLY A 127 7.47 -5.04 -9.84
C GLY A 127 8.12 -4.02 -10.77
N LEU A 128 8.25 -4.41 -12.03
CA LEU A 128 8.85 -3.61 -13.10
C LEU A 128 7.80 -3.25 -14.15
N SER A 129 7.93 -2.06 -14.73
CA SER A 129 7.24 -1.67 -15.97
C SER A 129 7.73 -2.51 -17.15
N ARG A 130 6.95 -2.54 -18.23
CA ARG A 130 7.36 -3.17 -19.49
C ARG A 130 8.67 -2.58 -20.00
N LYS A 131 8.87 -1.26 -19.86
CA LYS A 131 10.10 -0.59 -20.29
C LYS A 131 11.31 -1.06 -19.50
N GLN A 132 11.18 -1.22 -18.18
CA GLN A 132 12.25 -1.75 -17.32
C GLN A 132 12.59 -3.20 -17.66
N ILE A 133 11.58 -4.03 -17.98
CA ILE A 133 11.80 -5.40 -18.46
C ILE A 133 12.54 -5.38 -19.80
N GLU A 134 12.10 -4.57 -20.78
CA GLU A 134 12.80 -4.40 -22.08
C GLU A 134 14.24 -3.84 -21.92
N ALA A 135 14.51 -3.10 -20.83
CA ALA A 135 15.83 -2.61 -20.47
C ALA A 135 16.66 -3.61 -19.67
N PHE A 136 16.06 -4.72 -19.23
CA PHE A 136 16.64 -5.68 -18.30
C PHE A 136 17.30 -5.00 -17.09
N HIS A 137 16.57 -4.05 -16.49
CA HIS A 137 17.09 -3.17 -15.44
C HIS A 137 15.99 -2.62 -14.52
N TRP A 138 16.28 -2.49 -13.21
CA TRP A 138 15.32 -1.92 -12.24
C TRP A 138 15.26 -0.38 -12.29
N ASP A 139 16.31 0.30 -12.72
CA ASP A 139 16.28 1.75 -13.00
C ASP A 139 15.36 2.08 -14.22
N PRO A 140 14.32 2.92 -14.05
CA PRO A 140 13.41 3.32 -15.13
C PRO A 140 14.04 4.17 -16.25
N VAL A 141 15.20 4.78 -16.02
CA VAL A 141 15.92 5.58 -17.03
C VAL A 141 17.02 4.80 -17.76
N ALA A 142 17.25 3.54 -17.39
CA ALA A 142 18.23 2.69 -18.07
C ALA A 142 17.93 2.56 -19.57
N PRO A 143 18.98 2.52 -20.43
CA PRO A 143 18.81 2.29 -21.85
C PRO A 143 18.29 0.87 -22.13
N ARG A 144 17.66 0.69 -23.31
CA ARG A 144 17.19 -0.64 -23.74
C ARG A 144 18.33 -1.66 -23.79
N PHE A 145 18.01 -2.91 -23.45
CA PHE A 145 18.95 -4.01 -23.47
C PHE A 145 19.18 -4.53 -24.90
N GLN A 146 20.01 -3.82 -25.68
CA GLN A 146 20.19 -4.08 -27.11
C GLN A 146 20.59 -5.54 -27.42
N ALA A 147 21.49 -6.11 -26.61
CA ALA A 147 22.04 -7.44 -26.85
C ALA A 147 21.03 -8.59 -26.68
N GLY A 148 20.02 -8.43 -25.81
CA GLY A 148 19.00 -9.46 -25.56
C GLY A 148 17.60 -9.10 -26.08
N PHE A 149 17.43 -7.92 -26.68
CA PHE A 149 16.10 -7.44 -27.09
C PHE A 149 15.42 -8.37 -28.09
N GLU A 150 16.16 -8.87 -29.08
CA GLU A 150 15.66 -9.83 -30.07
C GLU A 150 15.36 -11.19 -29.45
N THR A 151 16.14 -11.61 -28.45
CA THR A 151 15.91 -12.88 -27.74
C THR A 151 14.65 -12.83 -26.87
N MET A 152 14.42 -11.71 -26.19
CA MET A 152 13.30 -11.59 -25.24
C MET A 152 11.93 -11.52 -25.92
N ARG A 153 11.85 -11.03 -27.17
CA ARG A 153 10.61 -10.90 -27.99
C ARG A 153 9.40 -10.35 -27.22
N VAL A 154 9.63 -9.46 -26.25
CA VAL A 154 8.61 -8.99 -25.29
C VAL A 154 7.35 -8.51 -26.00
N ARG A 155 7.50 -7.76 -27.10
CA ARG A 155 6.36 -7.22 -27.84
C ARG A 155 5.45 -8.29 -28.44
N GLU A 156 6.03 -9.36 -28.95
CA GLU A 156 5.28 -10.43 -29.62
C GLU A 156 4.52 -11.28 -28.61
N HIS A 157 5.18 -11.65 -27.50
CA HIS A 157 4.52 -12.35 -26.40
C HIS A 157 3.39 -11.50 -25.83
N MET A 158 3.62 -10.21 -25.58
CA MET A 158 2.58 -9.33 -25.05
C MET A 158 1.40 -9.14 -26.02
N ALA A 159 1.62 -9.13 -27.33
CA ALA A 159 0.53 -9.08 -28.31
C ALA A 159 -0.36 -10.33 -28.26
N LYS A 160 0.25 -11.52 -28.12
CA LYS A 160 -0.49 -12.78 -27.94
C LYS A 160 -1.25 -12.82 -26.62
N VAL A 161 -0.62 -12.41 -25.52
CA VAL A 161 -1.25 -12.34 -24.20
C VAL A 161 -2.46 -11.41 -24.27
N ALA A 162 -2.33 -10.21 -24.86
CA ALA A 162 -3.42 -9.27 -24.99
C ALA A 162 -4.61 -9.85 -25.77
N GLU A 163 -4.35 -10.58 -26.85
CA GLU A 163 -5.41 -11.24 -27.64
C GLU A 163 -6.11 -12.36 -26.87
N LEU A 164 -5.36 -13.23 -26.20
CA LEU A 164 -5.92 -14.31 -25.38
C LEU A 164 -6.76 -13.73 -24.21
N ARG A 165 -6.26 -12.69 -23.54
CA ARG A 165 -6.96 -11.98 -22.46
C ARG A 165 -8.22 -11.26 -22.94
N ARG A 166 -8.22 -10.75 -24.17
CA ARG A 166 -9.41 -10.17 -24.79
C ARG A 166 -10.49 -11.22 -24.98
N ARG A 167 -10.13 -12.39 -25.53
CA ARG A 167 -11.07 -13.51 -25.72
C ARG A 167 -11.70 -14.00 -24.42
N ILE A 168 -10.94 -14.07 -23.32
CA ILE A 168 -11.47 -14.47 -22.00
C ILE A 168 -12.50 -13.46 -21.47
N ARG A 169 -12.21 -12.15 -21.60
CA ARG A 169 -13.09 -11.08 -21.07
C ARG A 169 -14.35 -10.85 -21.90
N GLU A 170 -14.27 -11.11 -23.21
CA GLU A 170 -15.37 -10.94 -24.15
C GLU A 170 -16.15 -12.24 -24.40
N ALA A 171 -15.77 -13.34 -23.74
CA ALA A 171 -16.48 -14.60 -23.80
C ALA A 171 -17.92 -14.45 -23.29
N ASP A 172 -18.86 -14.95 -24.08
CA ASP A 172 -20.26 -15.11 -23.70
C ASP A 172 -20.49 -16.47 -23.01
N GLU A 173 -21.75 -16.73 -22.62
CA GLU A 173 -22.14 -17.95 -21.90
C GLU A 173 -22.04 -19.24 -22.73
N SER A 174 -21.90 -19.13 -24.06
CA SER A 174 -21.69 -20.32 -24.90
C SER A 174 -20.27 -20.88 -24.77
N VAL A 175 -19.32 -20.06 -24.29
CA VAL A 175 -17.95 -20.48 -24.06
C VAL A 175 -17.89 -21.22 -22.72
N SER A 176 -17.42 -22.46 -22.78
CA SER A 176 -17.30 -23.29 -21.59
C SER A 176 -16.13 -22.88 -20.69
N ASP A 177 -16.23 -23.22 -19.41
CA ASP A 177 -15.15 -23.04 -18.44
C ASP A 177 -13.82 -23.69 -18.85
N TRP A 178 -13.88 -24.84 -19.53
CA TRP A 178 -12.66 -25.53 -19.98
C TRP A 178 -11.96 -24.73 -21.07
N GLU A 179 -12.71 -24.08 -21.97
CA GLU A 179 -12.16 -23.21 -23.01
C GLU A 179 -11.52 -21.97 -22.40
N LEU A 180 -12.18 -21.37 -21.41
CA LEU A 180 -11.63 -20.21 -20.69
C LEU A 180 -10.32 -20.57 -19.97
N ARG A 181 -10.25 -21.76 -19.35
CA ARG A 181 -9.03 -22.27 -18.71
C ARG A 181 -7.93 -22.55 -19.72
N ASP A 182 -8.22 -23.17 -20.86
CA ASP A 182 -7.23 -23.41 -21.92
C ASP A 182 -6.69 -22.08 -22.50
N LEU A 183 -7.55 -21.08 -22.72
CA LEU A 183 -7.12 -19.75 -23.13
C LEU A 183 -6.24 -19.08 -22.08
N TRP A 184 -6.59 -19.27 -20.80
CA TRP A 184 -5.82 -18.74 -19.68
C TRP A 184 -4.44 -19.39 -19.56
N ASP A 185 -4.36 -20.71 -19.68
CA ASP A 185 -3.09 -21.45 -19.62
C ASP A 185 -2.17 -21.03 -20.76
N LYS A 186 -2.71 -20.86 -21.98
CA LYS A 186 -1.96 -20.30 -23.12
C LYS A 186 -1.47 -18.88 -22.84
N ALA A 187 -2.29 -18.05 -22.20
CA ALA A 187 -1.90 -16.69 -21.84
C ALA A 187 -0.81 -16.69 -20.77
N GLN A 188 -0.91 -17.54 -19.75
CA GLN A 188 0.12 -17.69 -18.71
C GLN A 188 1.42 -18.24 -19.26
N PHE A 189 1.37 -19.17 -20.20
CA PHE A 189 2.57 -19.68 -20.86
C PHE A 189 3.34 -18.58 -21.61
N GLU A 190 2.65 -17.75 -22.40
CA GLU A 190 3.31 -16.63 -23.10
C GLU A 190 3.74 -15.51 -22.15
N LEU A 191 2.95 -15.24 -21.10
CA LEU A 191 3.30 -14.25 -20.07
C LEU A 191 4.49 -14.69 -19.22
N GLY A 192 4.58 -15.98 -18.88
CA GLY A 192 5.67 -16.57 -18.07
C GLY A 192 7.04 -16.30 -18.68
N LYS A 193 7.15 -16.32 -20.01
CA LYS A 193 8.39 -15.98 -20.73
C LYS A 193 8.82 -14.53 -20.50
N VAL A 194 7.88 -13.59 -20.48
CA VAL A 194 8.17 -12.17 -20.23
C VAL A 194 8.41 -11.92 -18.75
N ARG A 195 7.61 -12.55 -17.88
CA ARG A 195 7.73 -12.49 -16.43
C ARG A 195 9.10 -12.96 -15.96
N LEU A 196 9.63 -14.05 -16.53
CA LEU A 196 10.96 -14.59 -16.25
C LEU A 196 12.04 -13.50 -16.29
N PHE A 197 12.04 -12.64 -17.32
CA PHE A 197 13.04 -11.57 -17.43
C PHE A 197 12.88 -10.51 -16.34
N GLY A 198 11.64 -10.15 -16.00
CA GLY A 198 11.37 -9.22 -14.91
C GLY A 198 11.78 -9.78 -13.54
N ASP A 199 11.45 -11.05 -13.30
CA ASP A 199 11.78 -11.76 -12.08
C ASP A 199 13.31 -11.93 -11.93
N LEU A 200 14.06 -12.20 -13.00
CA LEU A 200 15.53 -12.24 -12.96
C LEU A 200 16.16 -10.90 -12.58
N VAL A 201 15.64 -9.79 -13.11
CA VAL A 201 16.14 -8.44 -12.75
C VAL A 201 15.88 -8.16 -11.28
N LEU A 202 14.72 -8.54 -10.76
CA LEU A 202 14.40 -8.38 -9.35
C LEU A 202 15.22 -9.32 -8.48
N ALA A 203 15.39 -10.58 -8.87
CA ALA A 203 16.25 -11.53 -8.16
C ALA A 203 17.68 -10.97 -8.01
N ALA A 204 18.24 -10.37 -9.06
CA ALA A 204 19.54 -9.69 -8.99
C ALA A 204 19.55 -8.54 -7.97
N PHE A 205 18.46 -7.78 -7.86
CA PHE A 205 18.34 -6.72 -6.86
C PHE A 205 18.30 -7.28 -5.44
N PHE A 206 17.52 -8.34 -5.21
CA PHE A 206 17.28 -8.89 -3.87
C PHE A 206 18.41 -9.81 -3.38
N GLU A 207 19.17 -10.44 -4.27
CA GLU A 207 20.38 -11.21 -3.92
C GLU A 207 21.56 -10.32 -3.49
N GLY A 208 21.65 -9.10 -4.04
CA GLY A 208 22.76 -8.18 -3.74
C GLY A 208 22.48 -7.26 -2.56
N GLU A 209 23.42 -7.17 -1.63
CA GLU A 209 23.34 -6.21 -0.51
C GLU A 209 23.78 -4.80 -0.95
N LYS A 210 24.75 -4.74 -1.87
CA LYS A 210 25.34 -3.48 -2.35
C LYS A 210 25.06 -3.24 -3.84
N PRO A 211 25.06 -1.98 -4.31
CA PRO A 211 24.81 -1.66 -5.72
C PRO A 211 25.69 -2.44 -6.71
N LYS A 212 26.99 -2.60 -6.40
CA LYS A 212 27.92 -3.33 -7.27
C LYS A 212 27.59 -4.82 -7.37
N GLU A 213 27.13 -5.44 -6.29
CA GLU A 213 26.75 -6.86 -6.27
C GLU A 213 25.47 -7.09 -7.07
N ARG A 214 24.48 -6.21 -6.89
CA ARG A 214 23.24 -6.22 -7.69
C ARG A 214 23.52 -6.14 -9.18
N GLU A 215 24.38 -5.19 -9.60
CA GLU A 215 24.77 -5.06 -11.00
C GLU A 215 25.53 -6.29 -11.51
N GLY A 216 26.40 -6.88 -10.69
CA GLY A 216 27.10 -8.12 -11.03
C GLY A 216 26.14 -9.28 -11.31
N LYS A 217 25.16 -9.49 -10.43
CA LYS A 217 24.10 -10.51 -10.60
C LYS A 217 23.21 -10.24 -11.80
N ARG A 218 22.84 -8.98 -12.03
CA ARG A 218 22.07 -8.59 -13.21
C ARG A 218 22.83 -8.89 -14.50
N ALA A 219 24.14 -8.62 -14.55
CA ALA A 219 24.98 -8.93 -15.69
C ALA A 219 25.12 -10.45 -15.94
N GLU A 220 25.20 -11.26 -14.87
CA GLU A 220 25.17 -12.72 -14.95
C GLU A 220 23.87 -13.23 -15.63
N TYR A 221 22.71 -12.79 -15.15
CA TYR A 221 21.43 -13.17 -15.75
C TYR A 221 21.24 -12.61 -17.16
N ALA A 222 21.71 -11.39 -17.41
CA ALA A 222 21.69 -10.80 -18.75
C ALA A 222 22.48 -11.66 -19.75
N SER A 223 23.62 -12.22 -19.35
CA SER A 223 24.39 -13.15 -20.18
C SER A 223 23.60 -14.42 -20.48
N ALA A 224 22.89 -14.97 -19.49
CA ALA A 224 22.05 -16.16 -19.68
C ALA A 224 20.85 -15.89 -20.61
N VAL A 225 20.27 -14.69 -20.56
CA VAL A 225 19.22 -14.27 -21.52
C VAL A 225 19.79 -14.23 -22.94
N VAL A 226 20.97 -13.65 -23.13
CA VAL A 226 21.61 -13.56 -24.46
C VAL A 226 21.99 -14.95 -25.01
N SER A 227 22.44 -15.86 -24.15
CA SER A 227 22.76 -17.25 -24.55
C SER A 227 21.54 -18.15 -24.75
N GLY A 228 20.33 -17.69 -24.42
CA GLY A 228 19.12 -18.51 -24.50
C GLY A 228 18.99 -19.53 -23.36
N GLU A 229 19.73 -19.33 -22.26
CA GLU A 229 19.77 -20.23 -21.10
C GLU A 229 18.95 -19.71 -19.91
N ALA A 230 18.18 -18.63 -20.08
CA ALA A 230 17.39 -18.02 -19.00
C ALA A 230 16.38 -18.98 -18.36
N ASP A 231 15.82 -19.91 -19.15
CA ASP A 231 14.83 -20.89 -18.67
C ASP A 231 15.38 -21.80 -17.56
N ARG A 232 16.71 -21.95 -17.43
CA ARG A 232 17.33 -22.73 -16.35
C ARG A 232 17.04 -22.17 -14.95
N TYR A 233 16.65 -20.90 -14.86
CA TYR A 233 16.32 -20.24 -13.59
C TYR A 233 14.83 -20.33 -13.24
N HIS A 234 13.99 -20.89 -14.11
CA HIS A 234 12.55 -20.87 -13.93
C HIS A 234 12.11 -21.62 -12.66
N GLU A 235 12.59 -22.84 -12.45
CA GLU A 235 12.26 -23.64 -11.26
C GLU A 235 12.68 -22.94 -9.97
N TRP A 236 13.90 -22.39 -9.94
CA TRP A 236 14.41 -21.65 -8.79
C TRP A 236 13.59 -20.39 -8.48
N LEU A 237 13.15 -19.64 -9.50
CA LEU A 237 12.31 -18.46 -9.30
C LEU A 237 10.90 -18.83 -8.81
N GLU A 238 10.36 -19.97 -9.24
CA GLU A 238 9.08 -20.47 -8.73
C GLU A 238 9.21 -20.93 -7.26
N GLU A 239 10.31 -21.55 -6.88
CA GLU A 239 10.61 -21.84 -5.46
C GLU A 239 10.75 -20.55 -4.65
N TRP A 240 11.43 -19.54 -5.18
CA TRP A 240 11.59 -18.24 -4.54
C TRP A 240 10.26 -17.49 -4.35
N ARG A 241 9.35 -17.60 -5.33
CA ARG A 241 8.00 -17.01 -5.28
C ARG A 241 7.09 -17.68 -4.26
N ASN A 242 7.31 -18.96 -3.95
CA ASN A 242 6.43 -19.78 -3.10
C ASN A 242 7.10 -20.25 -1.78
N GLY A 243 8.30 -19.76 -1.46
CA GLY A 243 9.06 -20.12 -0.25
C GLY A 243 8.47 -19.57 1.05
N GLU A 244 9.16 -19.78 2.17
CA GLU A 244 8.69 -19.36 3.51
C GLU A 244 8.57 -17.83 3.68
N GLN A 245 9.46 -17.07 3.05
CA GLN A 245 9.36 -15.61 2.92
C GLN A 245 9.22 -15.26 1.44
N PRO A 246 8.02 -15.48 0.86
CA PRO A 246 7.85 -15.36 -0.57
C PRO A 246 8.03 -13.90 -0.98
N LEU A 247 8.89 -13.70 -1.98
CA LEU A 247 8.84 -12.50 -2.80
C LEU A 247 8.18 -12.90 -4.11
N ALA A 248 6.93 -12.45 -4.29
CA ALA A 248 6.15 -12.72 -5.49
C ALA A 248 5.99 -11.41 -6.28
N PRO A 249 6.97 -10.98 -7.10
CA PRO A 249 6.82 -9.76 -7.85
C PRO A 249 5.56 -9.71 -8.71
N PHE A 250 4.97 -8.52 -8.79
CA PHE A 250 3.81 -8.23 -9.60
C PHE A 250 4.10 -7.12 -10.63
N HIS A 251 4.41 -7.54 -11.86
CA HIS A 251 4.72 -6.64 -12.97
C HIS A 251 3.43 -6.09 -13.62
N TRP A 252 2.81 -5.09 -12.98
CA TRP A 252 1.50 -4.52 -13.34
C TRP A 252 1.21 -4.42 -14.85
N GLU A 253 2.11 -3.84 -15.64
CA GLU A 253 1.90 -3.58 -17.07
C GLU A 253 1.81 -4.86 -17.93
N ILE A 254 2.45 -5.95 -17.50
CA ILE A 254 2.39 -7.23 -18.22
C ILE A 254 1.34 -8.18 -17.63
N GLU A 255 1.05 -8.05 -16.32
CA GLU A 255 0.05 -8.88 -15.64
C GLU A 255 -1.38 -8.46 -15.99
N PHE A 256 -1.59 -7.17 -16.25
CA PHE A 256 -2.87 -6.60 -16.68
C PHE A 256 -2.72 -5.79 -17.97
N PRO A 257 -2.34 -6.43 -19.10
CA PRO A 257 -2.05 -5.73 -20.33
C PRO A 257 -3.24 -4.92 -20.85
N GLU A 258 -4.46 -5.38 -20.65
CA GLU A 258 -5.66 -4.66 -21.04
C GLU A 258 -5.90 -3.33 -20.32
N VAL A 259 -5.27 -3.13 -19.16
CA VAL A 259 -5.36 -1.90 -18.36
C VAL A 259 -4.34 -0.89 -18.87
N PHE A 260 -3.15 -1.36 -19.26
CA PHE A 260 -2.01 -0.50 -19.59
C PHE A 260 -1.76 -0.35 -21.10
N ALA A 261 -2.33 -1.20 -21.96
CA ALA A 261 -2.19 -1.11 -23.42
C ALA A 261 -3.24 -0.19 -24.09
N ARG A 262 -4.22 0.31 -23.34
CA ARG A 262 -5.24 1.25 -23.84
C ARG A 262 -4.65 2.64 -24.07
N GLU A 263 -5.33 3.49 -24.84
CA GLU A 263 -4.87 4.85 -25.19
C GLU A 263 -4.61 5.73 -23.95
N ASN A 264 -5.39 5.55 -22.88
CA ASN A 264 -5.18 6.17 -21.56
C ASN A 264 -4.83 5.09 -20.51
N PRO A 265 -3.55 4.67 -20.42
CA PRO A 265 -3.11 3.55 -19.58
C PRO A 265 -3.41 3.74 -18.10
N GLY A 266 -3.69 2.63 -17.40
CA GLY A 266 -3.88 2.60 -15.94
C GLY A 266 -5.32 2.30 -15.55
N PHE A 267 -5.65 2.25 -14.26
CA PHE A 267 -7.01 1.94 -13.76
C PHE A 267 -7.91 3.18 -13.71
N ASP A 268 -9.21 2.96 -13.95
CA ASP A 268 -10.25 3.98 -13.78
C ASP A 268 -10.45 4.33 -12.32
N ALA A 269 -10.54 3.30 -11.47
CA ALA A 269 -10.62 3.46 -10.03
C ALA A 269 -9.69 2.48 -9.33
N ILE A 270 -9.07 2.93 -8.25
CA ILE A 270 -8.37 2.07 -7.32
C ILE A 270 -8.92 2.35 -5.92
N ALA A 271 -9.34 1.31 -5.20
CA ALA A 271 -9.78 1.48 -3.83
C ALA A 271 -9.63 0.20 -3.02
N GLY A 272 -9.37 0.37 -1.72
CA GLY A 272 -9.01 -0.72 -0.84
C GLY A 272 -8.63 -0.26 0.57
N ASN A 273 -8.15 -1.20 1.37
CA ASN A 273 -7.60 -0.96 2.70
C ASN A 273 -6.20 -1.59 2.78
N PRO A 274 -5.16 -0.89 2.28
CA PRO A 274 -3.80 -1.42 2.32
C PRO A 274 -3.30 -1.64 3.76
N PRO A 275 -2.29 -2.51 3.95
CA PRO A 275 -1.74 -2.79 5.28
C PRO A 275 -1.09 -1.55 5.92
N PHE A 276 -1.20 -1.46 7.24
CA PHE A 276 -0.61 -0.41 8.07
C PHE A 276 0.64 -0.95 8.75
N LEU A 277 1.80 -0.37 8.45
CA LEU A 277 3.06 -0.79 9.05
C LEU A 277 4.02 0.39 9.11
N GLY A 278 4.44 0.78 10.30
CA GLY A 278 5.34 1.92 10.49
C GLY A 278 6.72 1.65 9.89
N GLY A 279 7.37 2.70 9.38
CA GLY A 279 8.60 2.55 8.59
C GLY A 279 9.72 1.70 9.22
N THR A 280 9.91 1.78 10.55
CA THR A 280 10.91 0.96 11.27
C THR A 280 10.56 -0.53 11.29
N GLN A 281 9.27 -0.86 11.30
CA GLN A 281 8.76 -2.23 11.34
C GLN A 281 8.80 -2.90 9.96
N ILE A 282 8.85 -2.11 8.87
CA ILE A 282 8.96 -2.64 7.50
C ILE A 282 10.25 -3.46 7.35
N SER A 283 11.39 -2.93 7.78
CA SER A 283 12.67 -3.64 7.69
C SER A 283 12.76 -4.84 8.63
N GLU A 284 12.07 -4.80 9.77
CA GLU A 284 11.99 -5.93 10.71
C GLU A 284 11.17 -7.08 10.11
N GLN A 285 10.05 -6.78 9.46
CA GLN A 285 9.12 -7.78 8.93
C GLN A 285 9.52 -8.31 7.55
N TYR A 286 10.03 -7.44 6.66
CA TYR A 286 10.31 -7.79 5.26
C TYR A 286 11.80 -7.71 4.88
N GLY A 287 12.67 -7.36 5.84
CA GLY A 287 14.10 -7.28 5.63
C GLY A 287 14.58 -5.96 5.00
N MET A 288 15.89 -5.73 5.08
CA MET A 288 16.51 -4.48 4.62
C MET A 288 16.49 -4.32 3.10
N SER A 289 16.65 -5.41 2.33
CA SER A 289 16.59 -5.36 0.85
C SER A 289 15.23 -4.90 0.34
N TYR A 290 14.13 -5.32 1.00
CA TYR A 290 12.78 -4.87 0.70
C TYR A 290 12.59 -3.38 1.02
N PHE A 291 13.05 -2.95 2.18
CA PHE A 291 13.03 -1.53 2.54
C PHE A 291 13.84 -0.66 1.55
N GLN A 292 15.00 -1.15 1.10
CA GLN A 292 15.80 -0.48 0.07
C GLN A 292 15.09 -0.45 -1.29
N TRP A 293 14.41 -1.53 -1.69
CA TRP A 293 13.57 -1.53 -2.89
C TRP A 293 12.52 -0.42 -2.84
N LEU A 294 11.80 -0.30 -1.73
CA LEU A 294 10.76 0.72 -1.54
C LEU A 294 11.35 2.14 -1.63
N THR A 295 12.41 2.43 -0.88
CA THR A 295 13.00 3.77 -0.85
C THR A 295 13.67 4.17 -2.17
N MET A 296 14.21 3.21 -2.92
CA MET A 296 14.72 3.45 -4.28
C MET A 296 13.60 3.64 -5.31
N SER A 297 12.51 2.88 -5.19
CA SER A 297 11.39 2.94 -6.14
C SER A 297 10.50 4.16 -5.92
N PHE A 298 10.42 4.65 -4.69
CA PHE A 298 9.54 5.74 -4.27
C PHE A 298 10.36 6.85 -3.62
N HIS A 299 10.94 7.71 -4.46
CA HIS A 299 11.73 8.86 -4.00
C HIS A 299 10.97 9.71 -2.96
N GLU A 300 11.72 10.34 -2.05
CA GLU A 300 11.24 11.14 -0.92
C GLU A 300 10.55 10.39 0.22
N CYS A 301 10.21 9.10 0.05
CA CYS A 301 9.84 8.27 1.18
C CYS A 301 11.06 8.01 2.07
N ARG A 302 11.08 8.65 3.25
CA ARG A 302 12.16 8.52 4.25
C ARG A 302 11.94 7.32 5.17
N HIS A 303 12.87 7.10 6.10
CA HIS A 303 12.89 5.95 7.00
C HIS A 303 11.63 5.72 7.85
N HIS A 304 10.86 6.76 8.15
CA HIS A 304 9.64 6.63 8.96
C HIS A 304 8.34 6.65 8.13
N CYS A 305 8.45 6.49 6.81
CA CYS A 305 7.29 6.40 5.93
C CYS A 305 6.50 5.10 6.19
N ASP A 306 5.21 5.22 6.48
CA ASP A 306 4.29 4.09 6.66
C ASP A 306 4.10 3.33 5.34
N LEU A 307 3.96 2.01 5.41
CA LEU A 307 3.74 1.13 4.26
C LEU A 307 2.59 1.61 3.37
N VAL A 308 1.52 2.16 3.98
CA VAL A 308 0.34 2.65 3.26
C VAL A 308 0.69 3.76 2.25
N ALA A 309 1.69 4.62 2.54
CA ALA A 309 2.08 5.68 1.61
C ALA A 309 2.67 5.12 0.31
N TYR A 310 3.40 4.01 0.36
CA TYR A 310 3.91 3.33 -0.84
C TYR A 310 2.77 2.78 -1.70
N PHE A 311 1.69 2.26 -1.07
CA PHE A 311 0.48 1.89 -1.80
C PHE A 311 -0.19 3.09 -2.47
N PHE A 312 -0.30 4.22 -1.77
CA PHE A 312 -0.78 5.47 -2.39
C PHE A 312 0.06 5.86 -3.62
N ARG A 313 1.39 5.85 -3.50
CA ARG A 313 2.31 6.17 -4.60
C ARG A 313 2.16 5.21 -5.76
N ARG A 314 2.23 3.90 -5.52
CA ARG A 314 2.08 2.87 -6.55
C ARG A 314 0.72 2.94 -7.26
N SER A 315 -0.35 3.05 -6.49
CA SER A 315 -1.70 3.12 -7.05
C SER A 315 -1.89 4.39 -7.86
N PHE A 316 -1.33 5.53 -7.46
CA PHE A 316 -1.39 6.75 -8.26
C PHE A 316 -0.60 6.66 -9.57
N THR A 317 0.55 5.97 -9.57
CA THR A 317 1.26 5.63 -10.81
C THR A 317 0.40 4.76 -11.73
N ASN A 318 -0.27 3.75 -11.15
CA ASN A 318 -1.12 2.82 -11.89
C ASN A 318 -2.50 3.39 -12.26
N LEU A 319 -2.86 4.59 -11.80
CA LEU A 319 -4.08 5.26 -12.21
C LEU A 319 -3.92 5.90 -13.58
N ARG A 320 -4.98 5.82 -14.38
CA ARG A 320 -5.09 6.57 -15.61
C ARG A 320 -5.37 8.05 -15.35
N ASP A 321 -5.19 8.89 -16.37
CA ASP A 321 -5.62 10.29 -16.27
C ASP A 321 -7.14 10.36 -16.08
N ALA A 322 -7.55 11.25 -15.18
CA ALA A 322 -8.90 11.39 -14.66
C ALA A 322 -9.44 10.18 -13.86
N GLY A 323 -8.58 9.20 -13.53
CA GLY A 323 -8.90 8.11 -12.61
C GLY A 323 -9.03 8.58 -11.15
N CYS A 324 -9.63 7.75 -10.29
CA CYS A 324 -9.85 8.06 -8.88
C CYS A 324 -9.25 6.99 -7.95
N LEU A 325 -8.56 7.42 -6.90
CA LEU A 325 -8.01 6.60 -5.82
C LEU A 325 -8.90 6.77 -4.57
N GLY A 326 -9.14 5.71 -3.81
CA GLY A 326 -9.78 5.81 -2.50
C GLY A 326 -9.28 4.77 -1.50
N PHE A 327 -8.56 5.20 -0.48
CA PHE A 327 -7.96 4.30 0.50
C PHE A 327 -8.32 4.68 1.94
N ILE A 328 -8.31 3.64 2.79
CA ILE A 328 -8.19 3.80 4.23
C ILE A 328 -6.70 3.82 4.58
N ALA A 329 -6.31 4.70 5.50
CA ALA A 329 -4.93 4.92 5.88
C ALA A 329 -4.79 5.19 7.38
N THR A 330 -3.57 5.03 7.89
CA THR A 330 -3.18 5.52 9.21
C THR A 330 -3.22 7.04 9.26
N ASN A 331 -3.39 7.63 10.45
CA ASN A 331 -3.42 9.09 10.61
C ASN A 331 -2.09 9.77 10.22
N THR A 332 -1.00 9.01 10.24
CA THR A 332 0.33 9.45 9.83
C THR A 332 0.39 9.79 8.34
N ILE A 333 -0.57 9.37 7.51
CA ILE A 333 -0.66 9.74 6.08
C ILE A 333 -0.62 11.26 5.84
N SER A 334 -1.04 12.04 6.85
CA SER A 334 -1.07 13.50 6.84
C SER A 334 0.04 14.16 7.68
N GLN A 335 1.02 13.39 8.15
CA GLN A 335 2.06 13.82 9.09
C GLN A 335 3.46 13.35 8.70
N GLY A 336 4.47 14.12 9.11
CA GLY A 336 5.90 13.75 9.03
C GLY A 336 6.34 13.20 7.67
N ASP A 337 7.24 12.21 7.73
CA ASP A 337 7.83 11.55 6.56
C ASP A 337 6.77 10.89 5.64
N THR A 338 5.69 10.35 6.22
CA THR A 338 4.64 9.65 5.46
C THR A 338 3.86 10.63 4.57
N ARG A 339 3.57 11.84 5.06
CA ARG A 339 2.99 12.91 4.22
C ARG A 339 3.97 13.42 3.20
N GLU A 340 5.22 13.66 3.60
CA GLU A 340 6.26 14.22 2.73
C GLU A 340 6.53 13.35 1.51
N GLY A 341 6.69 12.03 1.70
CA GLY A 341 6.93 11.08 0.62
C GLY A 341 5.65 10.50 -0.01
N GLY A 342 4.49 10.69 0.62
CA GLY A 342 3.18 10.23 0.17
C GLY A 342 2.36 11.36 -0.46
N LEU A 343 1.41 11.91 0.31
CA LEU A 343 0.40 12.86 -0.19
C LEU A 343 0.99 14.12 -0.82
N ARG A 344 2.08 14.67 -0.28
CA ARG A 344 2.69 15.88 -0.86
C ARG A 344 3.15 15.61 -2.29
N VAL A 345 3.85 14.49 -2.51
CA VAL A 345 4.35 14.12 -3.83
C VAL A 345 3.19 13.86 -4.78
N LEU A 346 2.14 13.18 -4.31
CA LEU A 346 0.94 12.95 -5.12
C LEU A 346 0.29 14.24 -5.59
N ILE A 347 0.15 15.24 -4.72
CA ILE A 347 -0.42 16.54 -5.10
C ILE A 347 0.48 17.24 -6.13
N ASN A 348 1.80 17.20 -5.93
CA ASN A 348 2.76 17.79 -6.86
C ASN A 348 2.79 17.09 -8.23
N GLU A 349 2.44 15.80 -8.28
CA GLU A 349 2.30 15.01 -9.51
C GLU A 349 0.88 15.08 -10.13
N GLY A 350 0.08 16.07 -9.76
CA GLY A 350 -1.25 16.33 -10.35
C GLY A 350 -2.41 15.64 -9.64
N GLY A 351 -2.20 15.18 -8.40
CA GLY A 351 -3.24 14.63 -7.54
C GLY A 351 -4.09 15.72 -6.90
N GLU A 352 -5.40 15.52 -6.87
CA GLU A 352 -6.33 16.40 -6.14
C GLU A 352 -7.13 15.59 -5.12
N ILE A 353 -6.98 15.92 -3.84
CA ILE A 353 -7.81 15.34 -2.78
C ILE A 353 -9.20 15.99 -2.85
N TYR A 354 -10.23 15.18 -3.11
CA TYR A 354 -11.61 15.65 -3.19
C TYR A 354 -12.50 15.16 -2.05
N HIS A 355 -12.09 14.12 -1.32
CA HIS A 355 -12.80 13.73 -0.11
C HIS A 355 -11.81 13.22 0.94
N ALA A 356 -11.93 13.72 2.16
CA ALA A 356 -11.13 13.26 3.28
C ALA A 356 -11.96 13.21 4.57
N THR A 357 -11.91 12.08 5.27
CA THR A 357 -12.35 11.94 6.66
C THR A 357 -11.13 11.69 7.51
N ARG A 358 -10.70 12.66 8.33
CA ARG A 358 -9.42 12.62 9.05
C ARG A 358 -9.40 11.62 10.20
N ARG A 359 -10.53 11.48 10.89
CA ARG A 359 -10.63 10.71 12.13
C ARG A 359 -11.89 9.88 12.11
N LEU A 360 -11.83 8.75 11.43
CA LEU A 360 -12.85 7.73 11.51
C LEU A 360 -12.43 6.72 12.59
N LYS A 361 -13.24 6.58 13.64
CA LYS A 361 -13.06 5.48 14.60
C LYS A 361 -13.41 4.19 13.89
N TRP A 362 -12.47 3.24 13.86
CA TRP A 362 -12.70 1.94 13.25
C TRP A 362 -13.88 1.26 13.92
N PRO A 363 -14.89 0.80 13.17
CA PRO A 363 -16.04 0.12 13.76
C PRO A 363 -15.60 -1.24 14.31
N GLY A 364 -16.05 -1.60 15.51
CA GLY A 364 -15.78 -2.90 16.13
C GLY A 364 -14.81 -2.83 17.31
N LEU A 365 -14.10 -3.94 17.56
CA LEU A 365 -13.27 -4.13 18.75
C LEU A 365 -11.87 -3.50 18.63
N ALA A 366 -11.41 -3.19 17.41
CA ALA A 366 -10.10 -2.60 17.21
C ALA A 366 -10.13 -1.10 17.57
N ALA A 367 -9.34 -0.70 18.55
CA ALA A 367 -9.21 0.70 18.99
C ALA A 367 -8.31 1.52 18.04
N VAL A 368 -8.64 1.54 16.75
CA VAL A 368 -7.87 2.23 15.71
C VAL A 368 -8.65 3.44 15.18
N VAL A 369 -7.97 4.57 15.01
CA VAL A 369 -8.50 5.74 14.30
C VAL A 369 -7.80 5.83 12.95
N VAL A 370 -8.57 5.86 11.88
CA VAL A 370 -8.08 5.88 10.51
C VAL A 370 -8.48 7.16 9.79
N SER A 371 -7.72 7.48 8.74
CA SER A 371 -8.09 8.46 7.73
C SER A 371 -8.67 7.76 6.50
N VAL A 372 -9.74 8.29 5.92
CA VAL A 372 -10.29 7.81 4.63
C VAL A 372 -10.10 8.92 3.60
N LEU A 373 -9.39 8.61 2.52
CA LEU A 373 -8.94 9.60 1.55
C LEU A 373 -9.36 9.20 0.14
N HIS A 374 -9.77 10.19 -0.65
CA HIS A 374 -10.06 10.03 -2.06
C HIS A 374 -9.39 11.12 -2.89
N LEU A 375 -8.70 10.69 -3.95
CA LEU A 375 -7.92 11.53 -4.84
C LEU A 375 -8.31 11.31 -6.29
N SER A 376 -8.25 12.34 -7.11
CA SER A 376 -8.28 12.23 -8.58
C SER A 376 -6.90 12.53 -9.16
N LYS A 377 -6.59 11.93 -10.31
CA LYS A 377 -5.35 12.18 -11.05
C LYS A 377 -5.61 13.11 -12.24
N ASN A 378 -4.89 14.21 -12.33
CA ASN A 378 -4.92 15.17 -13.45
C ASN A 378 -6.34 15.63 -13.82
N HIS A 379 -7.24 15.68 -12.84
CA HIS A 379 -8.64 16.03 -13.06
C HIS A 379 -9.23 16.70 -11.83
N ARG A 380 -9.93 17.80 -12.05
CA ARG A 380 -10.54 18.59 -11.00
C ARG A 380 -11.94 18.08 -10.67
N VAL A 381 -12.18 17.80 -9.39
CA VAL A 381 -13.49 17.43 -8.86
C VAL A 381 -14.12 18.67 -8.21
N GLN A 382 -15.35 19.00 -8.62
CA GLN A 382 -16.01 20.25 -8.19
C GLN A 382 -16.41 20.24 -6.71
N ASN A 383 -16.97 19.14 -6.24
CA ASN A 383 -17.53 19.04 -4.88
C ASN A 383 -16.55 18.34 -3.96
N LYS A 384 -15.72 19.13 -3.26
CA LYS A 384 -14.75 18.60 -2.30
C LYS A 384 -15.29 18.64 -0.87
N LEU A 385 -15.03 17.59 -0.11
CA LEU A 385 -15.55 17.42 1.25
C LEU A 385 -14.42 17.06 2.22
N LEU A 386 -14.31 17.81 3.32
CA LEU A 386 -13.41 17.52 4.44
C LEU A 386 -14.24 17.31 5.71
N ASP A 387 -14.19 16.10 6.26
CA ASP A 387 -15.03 15.68 7.40
C ASP A 387 -16.53 15.98 7.18
N GLY A 388 -17.00 15.78 5.95
CA GLY A 388 -18.39 16.05 5.54
C GLY A 388 -18.70 17.52 5.24
N LEU A 389 -17.75 18.45 5.41
CA LEU A 389 -17.94 19.88 5.13
C LEU A 389 -17.42 20.26 3.74
N PRO A 390 -18.18 21.03 2.93
CA PRO A 390 -17.70 21.57 1.67
C PRO A 390 -16.50 22.49 1.86
N VAL A 391 -15.44 22.25 1.10
CA VAL A 391 -14.22 23.07 1.11
C VAL A 391 -13.74 23.33 -0.32
N PRO A 392 -13.09 24.46 -0.60
CA PRO A 392 -12.54 24.75 -1.93
C PRO A 392 -11.36 23.82 -2.29
N GLU A 393 -10.56 23.44 -1.28
CA GLU A 393 -9.34 22.67 -1.46
C GLU A 393 -8.95 21.92 -0.19
N ILE A 394 -8.28 20.77 -0.36
CA ILE A 394 -7.78 19.93 0.71
C ILE A 394 -6.29 19.71 0.46
N SER A 395 -5.45 20.18 1.39
CA SER A 395 -3.99 20.02 1.27
C SER A 395 -3.49 18.64 1.72
N ALA A 396 -2.19 18.38 1.54
CA ALA A 396 -1.54 17.16 2.06
C ALA A 396 -1.63 17.02 3.60
N TYR A 397 -1.91 18.10 4.34
CA TYR A 397 -2.16 18.05 5.78
C TYR A 397 -3.60 17.69 6.14
N LEU A 398 -4.45 17.43 5.13
CA LEU A 398 -5.89 17.22 5.27
C LEU A 398 -6.59 18.40 5.95
N VAL A 399 -6.19 19.62 5.61
CA VAL A 399 -6.86 20.85 6.06
C VAL A 399 -7.40 21.62 4.87
N ASN A 400 -8.37 22.50 5.13
CA ASN A 400 -8.84 23.43 4.12
C ASN A 400 -7.72 24.39 3.73
N GLY A 401 -7.27 24.32 2.48
CA GLY A 401 -6.22 25.18 1.94
C GLY A 401 -5.36 24.48 0.89
N SER A 402 -4.47 25.26 0.26
CA SER A 402 -3.59 24.81 -0.83
C SER A 402 -2.16 24.48 -0.37
N VAL A 403 -1.80 24.82 0.86
CA VAL A 403 -0.43 24.65 1.36
C VAL A 403 -0.18 23.18 1.70
N SER A 404 0.54 22.50 0.82
CA SER A 404 0.95 21.09 0.99
C SER A 404 2.45 20.93 1.28
N GLU A 405 3.24 21.99 1.07
CA GLU A 405 4.67 21.98 1.29
C GLU A 405 5.05 21.89 2.78
N SER A 406 6.21 21.29 3.04
CA SER A 406 6.77 21.27 4.39
C SER A 406 7.21 22.68 4.82
N PRO A 407 7.05 23.05 6.10
CA PRO A 407 7.50 24.35 6.57
C PRO A 407 9.02 24.45 6.43
N ALA A 408 9.52 25.63 6.07
CA ALA A 408 10.95 25.88 6.03
C ALA A 408 11.58 25.70 7.42
N ARG A 409 12.75 25.07 7.49
CA ARG A 409 13.53 25.01 8.73
C ARG A 409 14.02 26.42 9.07
N LEU A 410 13.79 26.85 10.32
CA LEU A 410 14.35 28.10 10.83
C LEU A 410 15.88 28.03 10.88
N SER A 411 16.54 29.13 10.55
CA SER A 411 18.01 29.23 10.58
C SER A 411 18.60 29.19 11.98
N SER A 412 17.79 29.45 13.01
CA SER A 412 18.14 29.30 14.42
C SER A 412 16.91 28.86 15.23
N ASN A 413 17.13 28.02 16.25
CA ASN A 413 16.09 27.47 17.12
C ASN A 413 16.28 27.91 18.59
N PRO A 414 16.24 29.22 18.91
CA PRO A 414 16.46 29.64 20.30
C PRO A 414 15.31 29.29 21.26
N TYR A 415 14.16 28.82 20.78
CA TYR A 415 12.94 28.70 21.59
C TYR A 415 12.31 27.30 21.64
N PHE A 416 12.89 26.28 21.00
CA PHE A 416 12.29 24.94 20.94
C PHE A 416 13.28 23.85 21.35
N SER A 417 12.87 23.01 22.29
CA SER A 417 13.55 21.78 22.68
C SER A 417 12.57 20.61 22.57
N LEU A 418 13.05 19.44 22.12
CA LEU A 418 12.27 18.20 22.14
C LEU A 418 12.10 17.64 23.55
N GLY A 419 12.70 18.29 24.56
CA GLY A 419 12.82 17.75 25.91
C GLY A 419 13.80 16.59 25.98
N SER A 420 13.78 15.87 27.11
CA SER A 420 14.62 14.70 27.34
C SER A 420 13.81 13.43 27.11
N LYS A 421 14.19 12.61 26.13
CA LYS A 421 13.59 11.29 25.91
C LYS A 421 14.24 10.28 26.84
N ILE A 422 13.44 9.71 27.74
CA ILE A 422 13.89 8.65 28.66
C ILE A 422 13.70 7.30 27.95
N TYR A 423 14.78 6.79 27.37
CA TYR A 423 14.80 5.51 26.65
C TYR A 423 14.88 4.34 27.65
N GLY A 424 13.76 4.07 28.34
CA GLY A 424 13.56 2.94 29.25
C GLY A 424 12.78 3.34 30.50
N GLN A 425 11.70 2.60 30.82
CA GLN A 425 10.88 2.86 32.01
C GLN A 425 11.63 2.55 33.32
N GLY A 426 12.63 1.67 33.28
CA GLY A 426 13.48 1.36 34.44
C GLY A 426 14.27 2.54 35.03
N PHE A 427 14.35 3.68 34.33
CA PHE A 427 14.91 4.92 34.87
C PHE A 427 13.90 5.74 35.69
N LEU A 428 12.61 5.42 35.64
CA LEU A 428 11.56 6.21 36.25
C LEU A 428 11.12 5.63 37.60
N PHE A 429 10.65 6.55 38.44
CA PHE A 429 9.87 6.25 39.63
C PHE A 429 8.41 6.62 39.37
N ALA A 430 7.51 5.63 39.41
CA ALA A 430 6.08 5.76 39.14
C ALA A 430 5.32 4.61 39.81
N ASP A 431 4.09 4.86 40.28
CA ASP A 431 3.25 3.84 40.93
C ASP A 431 2.23 3.21 39.96
N ASP A 432 2.03 3.81 38.79
CA ASP A 432 1.06 3.42 37.76
C ASP A 432 1.65 2.55 36.64
N ASP A 433 2.96 2.28 36.68
CA ASP A 433 3.68 1.46 35.70
C ASP A 433 4.53 0.38 36.42
N PRO A 434 4.29 -0.92 36.17
CA PRO A 434 5.02 -2.02 36.82
C PRO A 434 6.51 -2.10 36.45
N ASP A 435 6.90 -1.54 35.30
CA ASP A 435 8.29 -1.54 34.84
C ASP A 435 9.11 -0.46 35.56
N CYS A 436 8.44 0.54 36.16
CA CYS A 436 9.05 1.56 36.99
C CYS A 436 9.36 1.09 38.42
N THR A 437 10.22 1.84 39.12
CA THR A 437 10.39 1.70 40.58
C THR A 437 9.31 2.51 41.29
N SER A 438 8.80 2.08 42.46
CA SER A 438 7.71 2.82 43.12
C SER A 438 8.15 4.20 43.64
N VAL A 439 7.20 5.13 43.73
CA VAL A 439 7.44 6.46 44.31
C VAL A 439 7.75 6.35 45.81
N VAL A 440 7.19 5.34 46.48
CA VAL A 440 7.52 5.02 47.88
C VAL A 440 9.01 4.71 48.06
N GLU A 441 9.59 3.93 47.15
CA GLU A 441 11.02 3.61 47.21
C GLU A 441 11.87 4.85 46.93
N ARG A 442 11.45 5.75 46.03
CA ARG A 442 12.09 7.06 45.87
C ARG A 442 12.10 7.85 47.18
N GLU A 443 10.98 7.94 47.89
CA GLU A 443 10.90 8.69 49.14
C GLU A 443 11.80 8.07 50.22
N ARG A 444 11.88 6.74 50.28
CA ARG A 444 12.84 6.04 51.14
C ARG A 444 14.29 6.42 50.79
N LEU A 445 14.66 6.38 49.51
CA LEU A 445 16.01 6.73 49.05
C LEU A 445 16.37 8.18 49.40
N LEU A 446 15.44 9.12 49.22
CA LEU A 446 15.66 10.53 49.56
C LEU A 446 15.68 10.80 51.07
N ALA A 447 14.98 9.98 51.86
CA ALA A 447 15.07 10.04 53.32
C ALA A 447 16.43 9.52 53.84
N ALA A 448 16.97 8.47 53.20
CA ALA A 448 18.28 7.91 53.54
C ALA A 448 19.44 8.76 53.02
N HIS A 449 19.31 9.31 51.80
CA HIS A 449 20.34 10.07 51.10
C HIS A 449 19.78 11.40 50.57
N PRO A 450 19.59 12.43 51.43
CA PRO A 450 18.97 13.70 51.03
C PRO A 450 19.73 14.46 49.93
N ASP A 451 21.04 14.24 49.81
CA ASP A 451 21.92 14.81 48.79
C ASP A 451 21.61 14.28 47.38
N TRP A 452 20.90 13.16 47.25
CA TRP A 452 20.54 12.58 45.95
C TRP A 452 19.33 13.25 45.29
N LYS A 453 18.73 14.26 45.92
CA LYS A 453 17.58 14.99 45.37
C LYS A 453 17.83 15.55 43.95
N GLY A 454 19.06 15.95 43.64
CA GLY A 454 19.46 16.40 42.30
C GLY A 454 19.58 15.26 41.26
N ARG A 455 19.72 14.01 41.71
CA ARG A 455 19.79 12.80 40.88
C ARG A 455 18.43 12.20 40.57
N ILE A 456 17.41 12.54 41.36
CA ILE A 456 16.04 12.06 41.18
C ILE A 456 15.09 13.26 40.98
N PRO A 457 15.31 14.10 39.94
CA PRO A 457 14.44 15.22 39.67
C PRO A 457 13.02 14.77 39.26
N PRO A 458 12.02 15.64 39.44
CA PRO A 458 10.72 15.49 38.80
C PRO A 458 10.82 15.28 37.29
N TYR A 459 10.01 14.39 36.76
CA TYR A 459 9.84 14.19 35.32
C TYR A 459 8.46 14.65 34.90
N ILE A 460 8.40 15.72 34.11
CA ILE A 460 7.15 16.32 33.62
C ILE A 460 7.04 15.99 32.14
N GLY A 461 6.13 15.08 31.79
CA GLY A 461 5.79 14.74 30.42
C GLY A 461 4.53 15.47 29.94
N GLY A 462 4.05 15.08 28.76
CA GLY A 462 2.79 15.61 28.24
C GLY A 462 1.58 15.26 29.11
N GLU A 463 1.62 14.16 29.84
CA GLU A 463 0.51 13.73 30.68
C GLU A 463 0.34 14.60 31.94
N GLU A 464 1.43 14.92 32.65
CA GLU A 464 1.37 15.84 33.79
C GLU A 464 0.89 17.23 33.35
N ILE A 465 1.30 17.68 32.15
CA ILE A 465 0.87 18.96 31.59
C ILE A 465 -0.62 18.96 31.25
N ASN A 466 -1.14 17.86 30.69
CA ASN A 466 -2.53 17.81 30.20
C ASN A 466 -3.56 17.41 31.29
N SER A 467 -3.12 16.75 32.36
CA SER A 467 -4.03 16.09 33.32
C SER A 467 -4.08 16.76 34.70
N ASP A 468 -3.10 17.58 35.07
CA ASP A 468 -3.06 18.28 36.37
C ASP A 468 -2.95 19.80 36.13
N PRO A 469 -3.90 20.64 36.59
CA PRO A 469 -3.85 22.09 36.35
C PRO A 469 -2.67 22.82 37.03
N LEU A 470 -1.98 22.16 37.97
CA LEU A 470 -0.76 22.64 38.61
C LEU A 470 0.50 21.93 38.08
N HIS A 471 0.35 21.08 37.05
CA HIS A 471 1.40 20.26 36.42
C HIS A 471 2.27 19.53 37.46
N ARG A 472 1.65 19.00 38.52
CA ARG A 472 2.39 18.33 39.59
C ARG A 472 3.04 17.05 39.03
N PRO A 473 4.31 16.82 39.35
CA PRO A 473 4.99 15.62 38.89
C PRO A 473 4.41 14.38 39.59
N ARG A 474 4.03 13.39 38.78
CA ARG A 474 3.69 12.04 39.27
C ARG A 474 4.85 11.07 39.10
N ARG A 475 5.74 11.39 38.17
CA ARG A 475 6.92 10.60 37.84
C ARG A 475 8.20 11.37 38.19
N PHE A 476 9.23 10.61 38.50
CA PHE A 476 10.57 11.12 38.75
C PHE A 476 11.57 10.27 37.98
N VAL A 477 12.74 10.80 37.69
CA VAL A 477 13.71 10.11 36.82
C VAL A 477 15.08 10.05 37.47
N ILE A 478 15.78 8.92 37.33
CA ILE A 478 17.20 8.84 37.65
C ILE A 478 17.98 9.60 36.56
N SER A 479 18.52 10.75 36.92
CA SER A 479 19.28 11.64 36.03
C SER A 479 20.78 11.35 36.11
N LEU A 480 21.31 10.73 35.06
CA LEU A 480 22.72 10.36 34.90
C LEU A 480 23.39 11.08 33.72
N SER A 481 22.83 12.20 33.25
CA SER A 481 23.26 12.88 32.02
C SER A 481 24.70 13.42 32.03
N ASP A 482 25.26 13.66 33.21
CA ASP A 482 26.62 14.15 33.48
C ASP A 482 27.57 13.01 33.91
N VAL A 483 27.09 11.76 33.94
CA VAL A 483 27.91 10.58 34.24
C VAL A 483 28.59 10.11 32.96
N SER A 484 29.91 10.02 32.99
CA SER A 484 30.73 9.67 31.81
C SER A 484 31.17 8.22 31.79
N ASP A 485 31.31 7.59 32.96
CA ASP A 485 31.80 6.23 33.14
C ASP A 485 30.88 5.44 34.10
N GLU A 486 30.68 4.14 33.86
CA GLU A 486 29.82 3.29 34.69
C GLU A 486 30.34 3.17 36.14
N GLY A 487 31.66 3.30 36.33
CA GLY A 487 32.32 3.34 37.64
C GLY A 487 31.93 4.53 38.50
N ASP A 488 31.49 5.64 37.91
CA ASP A 488 31.01 6.81 38.66
C ASP A 488 29.67 6.52 39.37
N LEU A 489 28.90 5.53 38.89
CA LEU A 489 27.67 5.08 39.55
C LEU A 489 27.93 4.44 40.91
N ASN A 490 29.19 4.04 41.21
CA ASN A 490 29.55 3.56 42.55
C ASN A 490 29.34 4.62 43.64
N ARG A 491 29.21 5.90 43.27
CA ARG A 491 28.84 7.00 44.18
C ARG A 491 27.37 6.92 44.63
N TRP A 492 26.52 6.20 43.90
CA TRP A 492 25.09 6.01 44.16
C TRP A 492 24.71 4.52 44.07
N PRO A 493 25.15 3.68 45.02
CA PRO A 493 25.08 2.23 44.89
C PRO A 493 23.65 1.70 44.74
N GLU A 494 22.67 2.30 45.41
CA GLU A 494 21.26 1.87 45.30
C GLU A 494 20.65 2.30 43.95
N LEU A 495 20.96 3.50 43.44
CA LEU A 495 20.54 3.92 42.09
C LEU A 495 21.20 3.06 41.01
N LYS A 496 22.49 2.73 41.18
CA LYS A 496 23.21 1.80 40.31
C LYS A 496 22.49 0.45 40.25
N SER A 497 22.11 -0.08 41.41
CA SER A 497 21.39 -1.36 41.50
C SER A 497 20.06 -1.34 40.73
N ILE A 498 19.29 -0.25 40.84
CA ILE A 498 18.04 -0.09 40.08
C ILE A 498 18.32 -0.12 38.57
N VAL A 499 19.32 0.65 38.10
CA VAL A 499 19.68 0.72 36.68
C VAL A 499 20.17 -0.65 36.16
N GLU A 500 21.00 -1.36 36.93
CA GLU A 500 21.51 -2.68 36.56
C GLU A 500 20.40 -3.75 36.49
N GLN A 501 19.39 -3.66 37.35
CA GLN A 501 18.31 -4.64 37.40
C GLN A 501 17.21 -4.35 36.38
N ARG A 502 16.87 -3.09 36.15
CA ARG A 502 15.70 -2.71 35.34
C ARG A 502 16.02 -2.14 33.96
N VAL A 503 17.18 -1.51 33.78
CA VAL A 503 17.54 -0.87 32.50
C VAL A 503 18.52 -1.72 31.70
N LYS A 504 19.58 -2.22 32.35
CA LYS A 504 20.67 -2.94 31.67
C LYS A 504 20.19 -4.18 30.90
N PRO A 505 19.26 -5.02 31.42
CA PRO A 505 18.78 -6.19 30.68
C PRO A 505 18.01 -5.82 29.41
N GLU A 506 17.25 -4.73 29.43
CA GLU A 506 16.49 -4.26 28.26
C GLU A 506 17.41 -3.70 27.17
N ARG A 507 18.52 -3.04 27.54
CA ARG A 507 19.47 -2.47 26.57
C ARG A 507 20.45 -3.47 25.96
N LEU A 508 20.59 -4.65 26.57
CA LEU A 508 21.43 -5.74 26.07
C LEU A 508 20.65 -6.76 25.22
N ARG A 509 19.32 -6.64 25.15
CA ARG A 509 18.46 -7.31 24.18
C ARG A 509 18.44 -6.52 22.88
#